data_AF-X1GC25-F1
#
_entry.id   AF-X1GC25-F1
#
_cell.length_a   1.000
_cell.length_b   1.000
_cell.length_c   1.000
_cell.angle_alpha   90.00
_cell.angle_beta   90.00
_cell.angle_gamma   90.00
#
_symmetry.space_group_name_H-M   'P 1'
#
loop_
_entity.id
_entity.type
_entity.pdbx_description
1 polymer ?
#
loop_
_entity_poly.entity_id
_entity_poly.type
_entity_poly.pdbx_seq_one_letter_code
_entity_poly.pdbx_strand_id
1 'polypeptide(L)'
;MRDFRVHNSGTILTAEEHQEWLLLTGLTVSQWADENRVLDARSSAEPGPWRTSRTPYLRGIMDAFSDPEVEEETIQKPAQSGGTEAIHNMIGYCISCDPGPALLVMPREDDCDYTAENRLKPMMQNSRDLAAHITGRLWDLS
;
A
#
# COMPACT_ATOMS: atom_id res chain seq x y z
N MET A 1 -10.35 5.30 42.94
CA MET A 1 -9.31 6.14 42.34
C MET A 1 -8.00 5.38 42.50
N ARG A 2 -7.57 4.63 41.47
CA ARG A 2 -6.31 3.88 41.50
C ARG A 2 -5.24 4.78 40.88
N ASP A 3 -4.13 4.89 41.60
CA ASP A 3 -3.01 5.80 41.37
C ASP A 3 -2.25 5.38 40.09
N PHE A 4 -2.34 6.18 39.02
CA PHE A 4 -1.61 5.94 37.78
C PHE A 4 -0.31 6.77 37.84
N ARG A 5 0.79 6.11 38.17
CA ARG A 5 2.13 6.72 38.11
C ARG A 5 2.69 6.52 36.72
N VAL A 6 2.86 7.61 35.98
CA VAL A 6 3.59 7.64 34.71
C VAL A 6 5.08 7.58 35.02
N HIS A 7 5.75 6.51 34.61
CA HIS A 7 7.21 6.47 34.55
C HIS A 7 7.63 6.78 33.12
N ASN A 8 8.19 7.98 32.94
CA ASN A 8 8.74 8.44 31.68
C ASN A 8 10.14 7.83 31.49
N SER A 9 10.30 6.90 30.55
CA SER A 9 11.56 6.58 29.85
C SER A 9 11.29 5.59 28.70
N GLY A 10 11.20 6.10 27.47
CA GLY A 10 11.32 5.31 26.22
C GLY A 10 10.09 4.50 25.81
N THR A 11 9.31 5.04 24.88
CA THR A 11 8.18 4.43 24.13
C THR A 11 7.01 3.90 24.99
N ILE A 12 5.78 4.30 24.64
CA ILE A 12 4.55 3.92 25.36
C ILE A 12 4.28 2.40 25.25
N LEU A 13 4.86 1.76 24.25
CA LEU A 13 4.68 0.35 23.93
C LEU A 13 5.82 -0.50 24.53
N THR A 14 5.45 -1.61 25.15
CA THR A 14 6.39 -2.67 25.52
C THR A 14 6.98 -3.34 24.26
N ALA A 15 8.13 -4.01 24.38
CA ALA A 15 8.75 -4.71 23.24
C ALA A 15 7.88 -5.83 22.65
N GLU A 16 6.97 -6.40 23.46
CA GLU A 16 5.98 -7.39 23.03
C GLU A 16 4.83 -6.72 22.26
N GLU A 17 4.29 -5.60 22.75
CA GLU A 17 3.29 -4.82 22.00
C GLU A 17 3.89 -4.29 20.68
N HIS A 18 5.15 -3.85 20.68
CA HIS A 18 5.87 -3.45 19.47
C HIS A 18 6.02 -4.60 18.47
N GLN A 19 6.10 -5.86 18.91
CA GLN A 19 6.08 -7.05 18.05
C GLN A 19 4.68 -7.35 17.50
N GLU A 20 3.61 -7.06 18.25
CA GLU A 20 2.23 -7.20 17.77
C GLU A 20 1.88 -6.17 16.68
N TRP A 21 2.49 -4.98 16.72
CA TRP A 21 2.38 -3.95 15.67
C TRP A 21 3.27 -4.22 14.45
N LEU A 22 4.11 -5.26 14.45
CA LEU A 22 4.85 -5.63 13.24
C LEU A 22 3.87 -6.20 12.22
N LEU A 23 3.92 -5.63 11.01
CA LEU A 23 3.11 -6.03 9.87
C LEU A 23 3.17 -7.55 9.68
N LEU A 24 2.00 -8.19 9.59
CA LEU A 24 1.77 -9.65 9.66
C LEU A 24 2.65 -10.51 8.74
N THR A 25 3.23 -9.93 7.69
CA THR A 25 4.02 -10.64 6.67
C THR A 25 5.53 -10.36 6.74
N GLY A 26 5.96 -9.30 7.45
CA GLY A 26 7.37 -8.86 7.48
C GLY A 26 7.93 -8.40 6.13
N LEU A 27 7.10 -8.26 5.09
CA LEU A 27 7.49 -7.73 3.79
C LEU A 27 7.39 -6.20 3.81
N THR A 28 8.31 -5.55 3.10
CA THR A 28 8.16 -4.14 2.72
C THR A 28 7.25 -4.01 1.50
N VAL A 29 6.72 -2.81 1.26
CA VAL A 29 5.86 -2.54 0.08
C VAL A 29 6.58 -2.87 -1.23
N SER A 30 7.88 -2.54 -1.37
CA SER A 30 8.61 -2.84 -2.60
C SER A 30 8.79 -4.33 -2.85
N GLN A 31 9.01 -5.11 -1.79
CA GLN A 31 9.13 -6.57 -1.87
C GLN A 31 7.80 -7.20 -2.25
N TRP A 32 6.71 -6.82 -1.56
CA TRP A 32 5.38 -7.31 -1.92
C TRP A 32 5.03 -6.98 -3.37
N ALA A 33 5.37 -5.77 -3.85
CA ALA A 33 5.11 -5.38 -5.23
C ALA A 33 5.92 -6.23 -6.23
N ASP A 34 7.21 -6.45 -5.97
CA ASP A 34 8.06 -7.30 -6.82
C ASP A 34 7.56 -8.77 -6.86
N GLU A 35 6.92 -9.25 -5.79
CA GLU A 35 6.40 -10.62 -5.70
C GLU A 35 5.00 -10.80 -6.29
N ASN A 36 4.11 -9.81 -6.11
CA ASN A 36 2.66 -10.00 -6.30
C ASN A 36 2.02 -9.07 -7.33
N ARG A 37 2.58 -7.88 -7.56
CA ARG A 37 1.93 -6.86 -8.39
C ARG A 37 2.08 -7.17 -9.88
N VAL A 38 0.94 -7.15 -10.59
CA VAL A 38 0.88 -7.28 -12.05
C VAL A 38 0.32 -6.01 -12.68
N LEU A 39 1.06 -5.43 -13.62
CA LEU A 39 0.65 -4.29 -14.42
C LEU A 39 -0.13 -4.74 -15.66
N ASP A 40 -1.28 -4.10 -15.89
CA ASP A 40 -2.13 -4.37 -17.03
C ASP A 40 -1.66 -3.63 -18.30
N ALA A 41 -2.04 -4.15 -19.47
CA ALA A 41 -1.62 -3.59 -20.76
C ALA A 41 -2.33 -2.30 -21.17
N ARG A 42 -3.41 -1.91 -20.49
CA ARG A 42 -4.13 -0.66 -20.77
C ARG A 42 -3.47 0.52 -20.07
N SER A 43 -2.93 0.31 -18.87
CA SER A 43 -2.34 1.38 -18.06
C SER A 43 -0.82 1.43 -18.03
N SER A 44 -0.13 0.38 -18.52
CA SER A 44 1.34 0.31 -18.56
C SER A 44 1.90 0.11 -19.96
N ALA A 45 2.99 0.83 -20.27
CA ALA A 45 3.80 0.61 -21.47
C ALA A 45 4.65 -0.67 -21.39
N GLU A 46 4.90 -1.16 -20.17
CA GLU A 46 5.59 -2.41 -19.88
C GLU A 46 4.65 -3.30 -19.04
N PRO A 47 3.72 -4.04 -19.68
CA PRO A 47 2.77 -4.89 -18.98
C PRO A 47 3.46 -6.13 -18.39
N GLY A 48 2.88 -6.69 -17.33
CA GLY A 48 3.41 -7.87 -16.64
C GLY A 48 3.85 -7.58 -15.20
N PRO A 49 4.71 -8.43 -14.61
CA PRO A 49 5.11 -8.27 -13.22
C PRO A 49 5.78 -6.92 -12.97
N TRP A 50 5.39 -6.25 -11.89
CA TRP A 50 6.10 -5.07 -11.41
C TRP A 50 7.57 -5.40 -11.13
N ARG A 51 8.44 -4.42 -11.39
CA ARG A 51 9.87 -4.54 -11.13
C ARG A 51 10.39 -3.22 -10.58
N THR A 52 10.61 -3.17 -9.28
CA THR A 52 11.21 -2.02 -8.58
C THR A 52 12.60 -1.69 -9.15
N SER A 53 13.29 -2.68 -9.75
CA SER A 53 14.55 -2.44 -10.46
C SER A 53 14.43 -1.51 -11.69
N ARG A 54 13.23 -1.32 -12.26
CA ARG A 54 12.98 -0.35 -13.34
C ARG A 54 12.85 1.08 -12.80
N THR A 55 12.42 1.23 -11.56
CA THR A 55 12.20 2.51 -10.86
C THR A 55 12.84 2.48 -9.47
N PRO A 56 14.16 2.27 -9.36
CA PRO A 56 14.82 1.98 -8.09
C PRO A 56 14.68 3.11 -7.06
N TYR A 57 14.47 4.34 -7.52
CA TYR A 57 14.23 5.52 -6.69
C TYR A 57 12.88 5.48 -5.95
N LEU A 58 11.92 4.64 -6.36
CA LEU A 58 10.65 4.46 -5.65
C LEU A 58 10.78 3.49 -4.47
N ARG A 59 11.87 2.71 -4.36
CA ARG A 59 12.04 1.72 -3.30
C ARG A 59 11.94 2.35 -1.92
N GLY A 60 12.73 3.40 -1.66
CA GLY A 60 12.72 4.06 -0.35
C GLY A 60 11.38 4.71 -0.01
N ILE A 61 10.69 5.28 -1.00
CA ILE A 61 9.34 5.83 -0.86
C ILE A 61 8.35 4.72 -0.46
N MET A 62 8.34 3.61 -1.21
CA MET A 62 7.47 2.48 -0.90
C MET A 62 7.77 1.87 0.47
N ASP A 63 9.03 1.65 0.79
CA ASP A 63 9.42 0.95 2.02
C ASP A 63 9.21 1.82 3.27
N ALA A 64 9.25 3.15 3.14
CA ALA A 64 8.90 4.09 4.22
C ALA A 64 7.45 3.93 4.69
N PHE A 65 6.53 3.58 3.79
CA PHE A 65 5.13 3.32 4.14
C PHE A 65 4.94 2.09 5.05
N SER A 66 5.84 1.10 4.93
CA SER A 66 5.83 -0.10 5.78
C SER A 66 6.67 0.06 7.07
N ASP A 67 7.21 1.25 7.33
CA ASP A 67 7.98 1.54 8.53
C ASP A 67 7.03 1.93 9.68
N PRO A 68 6.96 1.17 10.79
CA PRO A 68 6.08 1.49 11.91
C PRO A 68 6.44 2.79 12.62
N GLU A 69 7.64 3.36 12.40
CA GLU A 69 8.01 4.68 12.94
C GLU A 69 7.50 5.84 12.07
N VAL A 70 6.90 5.57 10.90
CA VAL A 70 6.40 6.57 9.95
C VAL A 70 4.87 6.62 9.98
N GLU A 71 4.32 7.71 10.52
CA GLU A 71 2.86 7.97 10.52
C GLU A 71 2.39 8.76 9.29
N GLU A 72 3.25 9.61 8.72
CA GLU A 72 2.93 10.49 7.59
C GLU A 72 4.09 10.53 6.59
N GLU A 73 3.77 10.34 5.32
CA GLU A 73 4.71 10.44 4.21
C GLU A 73 4.25 11.52 3.21
N THR A 74 5.16 12.42 2.85
CA THR A 74 4.94 13.42 1.79
C THR A 74 5.88 13.20 0.61
N ILE A 75 5.32 13.01 -0.58
CA ILE A 75 6.09 12.78 -1.80
C ILE A 75 6.16 14.06 -2.65
N GLN A 76 7.31 14.72 -2.68
CA GLN A 76 7.61 15.75 -3.68
C GLN A 76 8.30 15.12 -4.89
N LYS A 77 7.59 15.09 -6.02
CA LYS A 77 8.08 14.42 -7.24
C LYS A 77 7.84 15.22 -8.52
N PRO A 78 8.64 14.99 -9.58
CA PRO A 78 8.28 15.42 -10.91
C PRO A 78 7.07 14.65 -11.47
N ALA A 79 6.55 15.12 -12.60
CA ALA A 79 5.53 14.37 -13.35
C ALA A 79 6.12 13.06 -13.90
N GLN A 80 5.26 12.04 -14.07
CA GLN A 80 5.59 10.77 -14.74
C GLN A 80 6.75 9.96 -14.13
N SER A 81 7.14 10.22 -12.88
CA SER A 81 8.14 9.42 -12.15
C SER A 81 7.54 8.23 -11.40
N GLY A 82 6.34 7.77 -11.76
CA GLY A 82 5.74 6.59 -11.13
C GLY A 82 5.25 6.74 -9.68
N GLY A 83 5.16 7.95 -9.12
CA GLY A 83 4.66 8.13 -7.74
C GLY A 83 3.23 7.64 -7.51
N THR A 84 2.36 7.74 -8.53
CA THR A 84 1.00 7.16 -8.45
C THR A 84 1.05 5.64 -8.33
N GLU A 85 1.99 4.98 -9.02
CA GLU A 85 2.15 3.52 -8.89
C GLU A 85 2.73 3.12 -7.54
N ALA A 86 3.60 3.95 -6.93
CA ALA A 86 4.05 3.72 -5.57
C ALA A 86 2.86 3.72 -4.59
N ILE A 87 1.96 4.71 -4.69
CA ILE A 87 0.73 4.76 -3.86
C ILE A 87 -0.17 3.55 -4.14
N HIS A 88 -0.34 3.14 -5.40
CA HIS A 88 -1.10 1.92 -5.70
C HIS A 88 -0.45 0.66 -5.13
N ASN A 89 0.88 0.59 -5.05
CA ASN A 89 1.57 -0.51 -4.41
C ASN A 89 1.35 -0.50 -2.89
N MET A 90 1.35 0.67 -2.25
CA MET A 90 1.02 0.83 -0.83
C MET A 90 -0.40 0.34 -0.54
N ILE A 91 -1.39 0.71 -1.38
CA ILE A 91 -2.77 0.23 -1.25
C ILE A 91 -2.85 -1.29 -1.40
N GLY A 92 -2.19 -1.85 -2.42
CA GLY A 92 -2.17 -3.31 -2.62
C GLY A 92 -1.52 -4.03 -1.44
N TYR A 93 -0.43 -3.47 -0.91
CA TYR A 93 0.22 -3.97 0.30
C TYR A 93 -0.72 -3.95 1.50
N CYS A 94 -1.44 -2.85 1.76
CA CYS A 94 -2.44 -2.80 2.85
C CYS A 94 -3.49 -3.90 2.68
N ILE A 95 -4.07 -4.06 1.49
CA ILE A 95 -5.11 -5.07 1.26
C ILE A 95 -4.61 -6.48 1.57
N SER A 96 -3.37 -6.78 1.19
CA SER A 96 -2.75 -8.11 1.37
C SER A 96 -2.29 -8.37 2.81
N CYS A 97 -1.54 -7.42 3.38
CA CYS A 97 -0.76 -7.63 4.59
C CYS A 97 -1.44 -7.10 5.86
N ASP A 98 -2.29 -6.09 5.76
CA ASP A 98 -3.03 -5.50 6.88
C ASP A 98 -4.44 -5.04 6.42
N PRO A 99 -5.34 -6.00 6.11
CA PRO A 99 -6.64 -5.69 5.54
C PRO A 99 -7.52 -4.92 6.53
N GLY A 100 -7.60 -3.62 6.35
CA GLY A 100 -8.44 -2.69 7.11
C GLY A 100 -9.07 -1.62 6.23
N PRO A 101 -9.87 -0.71 6.83
CA PRO A 101 -10.43 0.43 6.11
C PRO A 101 -9.33 1.35 5.59
N ALA A 102 -9.33 1.62 4.28
CA ALA A 102 -8.43 2.57 3.63
C ALA A 102 -9.21 3.52 2.72
N LEU A 103 -8.74 4.76 2.57
CA LEU A 103 -9.37 5.79 1.76
C LEU A 103 -8.35 6.43 0.81
N LEU A 104 -8.63 6.37 -0.49
CA LEU A 104 -7.92 7.15 -1.50
C LEU A 104 -8.74 8.40 -1.84
N VAL A 105 -8.14 9.58 -1.66
CA VAL A 105 -8.77 10.86 -1.99
C VAL A 105 -8.06 11.49 -3.19
N MET A 106 -8.83 11.91 -4.19
CA MET A 106 -8.31 12.61 -5.37
C MET A 106 -8.91 14.03 -5.47
N PRO A 107 -8.27 14.95 -6.23
CA PRO A 107 -8.74 16.33 -6.33
C PRO A 107 -10.09 16.52 -7.03
N ARG A 108 -10.49 15.57 -7.89
CA ARG A 108 -11.71 15.63 -8.71
C ARG A 108 -12.42 14.28 -8.70
N GLU A 109 -13.74 14.31 -8.83
CA GLU A 109 -14.59 13.12 -8.93
C GLU A 109 -14.21 12.24 -10.13
N ASP A 110 -14.02 12.85 -11.31
CA ASP A 110 -13.59 12.13 -12.51
C ASP A 110 -12.25 11.38 -12.33
N ASP A 111 -11.32 11.94 -11.53
CA ASP A 111 -10.04 11.31 -11.24
C ASP A 111 -10.22 10.10 -10.30
N CYS A 112 -11.17 10.17 -9.35
CA CYS A 112 -11.56 9.05 -8.50
C CYS A 112 -12.13 7.90 -9.34
N ASP A 113 -13.14 8.19 -10.17
CA ASP A 113 -13.82 7.18 -11.00
C ASP A 113 -12.85 6.53 -11.97
N TYR A 114 -12.01 7.33 -12.62
CA TYR A 114 -10.99 6.81 -13.53
C TYR A 114 -10.00 5.90 -12.80
N THR A 115 -9.54 6.29 -11.61
CA THR A 115 -8.57 5.51 -10.84
C THR A 115 -9.18 4.21 -10.33
N ALA A 116 -10.42 4.24 -9.84
CA ALA A 116 -11.14 3.05 -9.43
C ALA A 116 -11.29 2.07 -10.60
N GLU A 117 -11.89 2.50 -11.71
CA GLU A 117 -12.22 1.64 -12.85
C GLU A 117 -11.01 1.13 -13.61
N ASN A 118 -10.03 2.01 -13.85
CA ASN A 118 -8.96 1.73 -14.80
C ASN A 118 -7.65 1.34 -14.13
N ARG A 119 -7.48 1.59 -12.82
CA ARG A 119 -6.22 1.30 -12.10
C ARG A 119 -6.44 0.26 -11.01
N LEU A 120 -7.32 0.52 -10.06
CA LEU A 120 -7.51 -0.34 -8.88
C LEU A 120 -8.25 -1.63 -9.20
N LYS A 121 -9.38 -1.58 -9.93
CA LYS A 121 -10.11 -2.81 -10.32
C LYS A 121 -9.22 -3.78 -11.13
N PRO A 122 -8.49 -3.36 -12.18
CA PRO A 122 -7.57 -4.24 -12.90
C PRO A 122 -6.42 -4.75 -12.02
N MET A 123 -5.87 -3.92 -11.14
CA MET A 123 -4.82 -4.32 -10.20
C MET A 123 -5.29 -5.46 -9.28
N MET A 124 -6.49 -5.33 -8.72
CA MET A 124 -7.11 -6.32 -7.85
C MET A 124 -7.40 -7.64 -8.59
N GLN A 125 -7.80 -7.56 -9.86
CA GLN A 125 -8.13 -8.74 -10.66
C GLN A 125 -6.90 -9.48 -11.20
N ASN A 126 -5.86 -8.74 -11.61
CA ASN A 126 -4.69 -9.30 -12.28
C ASN A 126 -3.62 -9.82 -11.32
N SER A 127 -3.57 -9.26 -10.11
CA SER A 127 -2.62 -9.69 -9.07
C SER A 127 -3.27 -10.81 -8.27
N ARG A 128 -2.74 -12.04 -8.39
CA ARG A 128 -3.35 -13.25 -7.78
C ARG A 128 -3.58 -13.11 -6.27
N ASP A 129 -2.63 -12.48 -5.59
CA ASP A 129 -2.68 -12.20 -4.16
C ASP A 129 -3.90 -11.33 -3.81
N LEU A 130 -4.04 -10.17 -4.46
CA LEU A 130 -5.17 -9.26 -4.28
C LEU A 130 -6.52 -9.87 -4.67
N ALA A 131 -6.54 -10.68 -5.73
CA ALA A 131 -7.76 -11.33 -6.19
C ALA A 131 -8.37 -12.26 -5.13
N ALA A 132 -7.55 -12.80 -4.21
CA ALA A 132 -8.02 -13.63 -3.11
C ALA A 132 -8.86 -12.86 -2.08
N HIS A 133 -8.78 -11.53 -2.05
CA HIS A 133 -9.56 -10.66 -1.16
C HIS A 133 -10.91 -10.25 -1.77
N ILE A 134 -11.19 -10.62 -3.02
CA ILE A 134 -12.47 -10.37 -3.69
C ILE A 134 -13.42 -11.53 -3.41
N THR A 135 -14.64 -11.24 -2.95
CA THR A 135 -15.65 -12.26 -2.61
C THR A 135 -16.45 -12.77 -3.80
N GLY A 136 -16.31 -12.13 -4.97
CA GLY A 136 -17.05 -12.42 -6.20
C GLY A 136 -18.45 -11.82 -6.22
N ARG A 137 -18.76 -10.92 -5.28
CA ARG A 137 -20.05 -10.25 -5.19
C ARG A 137 -20.06 -9.00 -6.06
N LEU A 138 -21.25 -8.60 -6.52
CA LEU A 138 -21.41 -7.47 -7.44
C LEU A 138 -20.80 -6.16 -6.91
N TRP A 139 -20.77 -5.99 -5.58
CA TRP A 139 -20.33 -4.77 -4.92
C TRP A 139 -18.84 -4.75 -4.51
N ASP A 140 -18.08 -5.82 -4.75
CA ASP A 140 -16.66 -5.84 -4.37
C ASP A 140 -15.85 -4.83 -5.19
N LEU A 141 -16.32 -4.54 -6.41
CA LEU A 141 -15.68 -3.67 -7.38
C LEU A 141 -16.73 -2.80 -8.08
N SER A 142 -17.82 -2.42 -7.41
CA SER A 142 -18.82 -1.48 -7.95
C SER A 142 -18.38 -0.06 -7.66
#